data_AF-A0A1F2T216-F1
#
_entry.id   AF-A0A1F2T216-F1
#
_cell.length_a   1.000
_cell.length_b   1.000
_cell.length_c   1.000
_cell.angle_alpha   90.00
_cell.angle_beta   90.00
_cell.angle_gamma   90.00
#
_symmetry.space_group_name_H-M   'P 1'
#
loop_
_entity.id
_entity.type
_entity.pdbx_description
1 polymer ?
#
loop_
_entity_poly.entity_id
_entity_poly.type
_entity_poly.pdbx_seq_one_letter_code
_entity_poly.pdbx_strand_id
1 'polypeptide(L)'
;MNVTSGTYLPLHAYLERRYADTIVLTFAQMEDLLGFALPEMARLRREWWTPPDADSAQPGASPSWTRAGRTAAPNLSAAIVVFDRA
;
A
#
# COMPACT_ATOMS: atom_id res chain seq x y z
N MET A 1 15.74 12.08 8.92
CA MET A 1 15.90 10.64 8.61
C MET A 1 14.55 10.09 8.18
N ASN A 2 14.29 9.99 6.87
CA ASN A 2 13.03 9.44 6.35
C ASN A 2 13.04 7.91 6.41
N VAL A 3 12.61 7.34 7.54
CA VAL A 3 12.51 5.89 7.78
C VAL A 3 11.46 5.19 6.90
N THR A 4 10.57 5.95 6.25
CA THR A 4 9.37 5.40 5.59
C THR A 4 9.60 4.62 4.30
N SER A 5 10.72 4.81 3.60
CA SER A 5 10.99 4.06 2.35
C SER A 5 11.38 2.60 2.60
N GLY A 6 11.96 2.27 3.75
CA GLY A 6 12.42 0.90 4.05
C GLY A 6 11.29 -0.03 4.51
N THR A 7 10.36 0.49 5.31
CA THR A 7 9.33 -0.30 6.00
C THR A 7 8.38 -1.03 5.04
N TYR A 8 8.08 -0.43 3.87
CA TYR A 8 7.16 -1.01 2.88
C TYR A 8 7.88 -1.55 1.63
N LEU A 9 9.21 -1.72 1.69
CA LEU A 9 10.01 -2.26 0.59
C LEU A 9 9.62 -3.69 0.20
N PRO A 10 9.29 -4.62 1.13
CA PRO A 10 8.86 -5.97 0.75
C PRO A 10 7.59 -5.93 -0.11
N LEU A 11 6.64 -5.07 0.24
CA LEU A 11 5.38 -4.91 -0.49
C LEU A 11 5.63 -4.35 -1.90
N HIS A 12 6.53 -3.38 -2.02
CA HIS A 12 6.96 -2.87 -3.32
C HIS A 12 7.56 -3.96 -4.21
N ALA A 13 8.54 -4.71 -3.69
CA ALA A 13 9.18 -5.79 -4.44
C ALA A 13 8.18 -6.89 -4.84
N TYR A 14 7.19 -7.17 -3.99
CA TYR A 14 6.12 -8.11 -4.31
C TYR A 14 5.22 -7.61 -5.46
N LEU A 15 4.82 -6.35 -5.43
CA LEU A 15 3.95 -5.75 -6.46
C LEU A 15 4.68 -5.55 -7.79
N GLU A 16 5.98 -5.24 -7.76
CA GLU A 16 6.83 -5.07 -8.93
C GLU A 16 7.08 -6.39 -9.66
N ARG A 17 7.41 -7.47 -8.93
CA ARG A 17 7.70 -8.79 -9.51
C ARG A 17 6.47 -9.53 -10.07
N ARG A 18 5.27 -8.99 -9.87
CA ARG A 18 4.01 -9.60 -10.34
C ARG A 18 3.59 -9.00 -11.68
N TYR A 19 3.51 -9.84 -12.70
CA TYR A 19 3.02 -9.45 -14.03
C TYR A 19 1.49 -9.28 -14.12
N ALA A 20 0.75 -9.61 -13.06
CA ALA A 20 -0.69 -9.42 -13.01
C ALA A 20 -1.04 -7.93 -13.03
N ASP A 21 -2.05 -7.58 -13.81
CA ASP A 21 -2.57 -6.22 -13.92
C ASP A 21 -3.22 -5.78 -12.59
N THR A 22 -4.07 -6.65 -12.06
CA THR A 22 -4.72 -6.49 -10.75
C THR A 22 -4.18 -7.50 -9.73
N ILE A 23 -3.82 -7.02 -8.55
CA ILE A 23 -3.38 -7.84 -7.42
C ILE A 23 -4.27 -7.55 -6.22
N VAL A 24 -4.90 -8.58 -5.67
CA VAL A 24 -5.71 -8.45 -4.46
C VAL A 24 -4.93 -9.02 -3.28
N LEU A 25 -4.74 -8.22 -2.23
CA LEU A 25 -4.13 -8.65 -0.98
C LEU A 25 -5.04 -8.32 0.20
N THR A 26 -5.16 -9.25 1.13
CA THR A 26 -5.78 -8.98 2.44
C THR A 26 -4.86 -8.16 3.33
N PHE A 27 -5.41 -7.46 4.32
CA PHE A 27 -4.61 -6.83 5.37
C PHE A 27 -3.67 -7.85 6.03
N ALA A 28 -4.17 -9.04 6.37
CA ALA A 28 -3.36 -10.09 6.97
C ALA A 28 -2.19 -10.53 6.08
N GLN A 29 -2.39 -10.70 4.76
CA GLN A 29 -1.30 -11.03 3.83
C GLN A 29 -0.28 -9.91 3.70
N MET A 30 -0.72 -8.65 3.73
CA MET A 30 0.20 -7.52 3.75
C MET A 30 1.00 -7.48 5.05
N GLU A 31 0.36 -7.71 6.19
CA GLU A 31 1.02 -7.73 7.51
C GLU A 31 2.04 -8.87 7.63
N ASP A 32 1.71 -10.06 7.11
CA ASP A 32 2.61 -11.20 7.01
C ASP A 32 3.84 -10.86 6.15
N LEU A 33 3.61 -10.23 5.00
CA LEU A 33 4.66 -9.83 4.07
C LEU A 33 5.54 -8.69 4.60
N LEU A 34 4.95 -7.77 5.35
CA LEU A 34 5.62 -6.62 5.96
C LEU A 34 6.33 -7.00 7.26
N GLY A 35 5.88 -8.06 7.94
CA GLY A 35 6.38 -8.48 9.25
C GLY A 35 5.90 -7.59 10.41
N PHE A 36 4.91 -6.73 10.17
CA PHE A 36 4.30 -5.88 11.20
C PHE A 36 2.83 -5.59 10.89
N ALA A 37 2.08 -5.25 11.93
CA ALA A 37 0.66 -4.93 11.79
C ALA A 37 0.45 -3.56 11.11
N LEU A 38 -0.48 -3.51 10.16
CA LEU A 38 -0.89 -2.27 9.51
C LEU A 38 -1.48 -1.32 10.55
N PRO A 39 -1.19 -0.01 10.45
CA PRO A 39 -1.73 0.96 11.40
C PRO A 39 -3.25 1.01 11.30
N GLU A 40 -3.92 1.35 12.40
CA GLU A 40 -5.38 1.44 12.46
C GLU A 40 -5.95 2.40 11.39
N MET A 41 -5.22 3.47 11.08
CA MET A 41 -5.58 4.41 10.01
C MET A 41 -5.68 3.74 8.63
N ALA A 42 -4.85 2.73 8.33
CA ALA A 42 -4.95 1.96 7.09
C ALA A 42 -6.24 1.13 7.01
N ARG A 43 -6.78 0.73 8.18
CA ARG A 43 -8.04 -0.02 8.26
C ARG A 43 -9.28 0.88 8.30
N LEU A 44 -9.13 2.12 8.76
CA LEU A 44 -10.23 3.06 8.93
C LEU A 44 -10.40 4.04 7.76
N ARG A 45 -9.31 4.41 7.09
CA ARG A 45 -9.31 5.51 6.11
C ARG A 45 -8.80 5.06 4.76
N ARG A 46 -9.63 5.21 3.73
CA ARG A 46 -9.23 4.97 2.33
C ARG A 46 -8.16 5.98 1.86
N GLU A 47 -8.24 7.21 2.37
CA GLU A 47 -7.30 8.31 2.11
C GLU A 47 -5.85 7.96 2.51
N TRP A 48 -5.67 7.02 3.44
CA TRP A 48 -4.36 6.50 3.81
C TRP A 48 -3.70 5.72 2.66
N TRP A 49 -4.51 5.04 1.85
CA TRP A 49 -4.05 4.27 0.68
C TRP A 49 -3.89 5.11 -0.57
N THR A 50 -4.75 6.13 -0.72
CA THR A 50 -4.83 6.99 -1.90
C THR A 50 -4.82 8.46 -1.46
N PRO A 51 -3.64 9.07 -1.23
CA PRO A 51 -3.59 10.49 -0.93
C PRO A 51 -4.09 11.29 -2.15
N PRO A 52 -4.83 12.38 -1.95
CA PRO A 52 -5.47 13.14 -3.02
C PRO A 52 -4.48 13.84 -3.97
N ASP A 53 -3.24 14.04 -3.53
CA ASP A 53 -2.19 14.68 -4.30
C ASP A 53 -0.86 13.97 -4.04
N ALA A 54 -0.09 13.70 -5.09
CA ALA A 54 1.25 13.10 -4.96
C ALA A 54 2.23 14.02 -4.20
N ASP A 55 1.96 15.33 -4.20
CA ASP A 55 2.68 16.37 -3.46
C ASP A 55 2.11 16.61 -2.05
N SER A 56 0.82 16.33 -1.85
CA SER A 56 0.14 16.35 -0.54
C SER A 56 0.33 15.06 0.25
N ALA A 57 1.20 14.16 -0.23
CA ALA A 57 1.62 13.00 0.52
C ALA A 57 2.11 13.46 1.89
N GLN A 58 1.31 13.23 2.94
CA GLN A 58 1.73 13.48 4.31
C GLN A 58 3.15 12.91 4.48
N PRO A 59 4.07 13.62 5.14
CA PRO A 59 5.44 13.17 5.34
C PRO A 59 5.43 11.87 6.15
N GLY A 60 5.34 10.74 5.46
CA GLY A 60 4.84 9.50 6.05
C GLY A 60 4.36 8.45 5.03
N ALA A 61 3.76 8.86 3.92
CA ALA A 61 3.22 7.92 2.94
C ALA A 61 3.59 8.34 1.52
N SER A 62 4.87 8.20 1.14
CA SER A 62 5.17 7.92 -0.27
C SER A 62 4.83 6.44 -0.46
N PRO A 63 3.64 6.09 -1.00
CA PRO A 63 3.19 4.73 -0.91
C PRO A 63 4.05 3.87 -1.83
N SER A 64 4.69 2.85 -1.28
CA SER A 64 5.65 2.06 -2.05
C SER A 64 5.01 1.34 -3.26
N TRP A 65 3.68 1.20 -3.28
CA TRP A 65 2.90 0.77 -4.44
C TRP A 65 2.81 1.82 -5.55
N THR A 66 2.67 3.10 -5.23
CA THR A 66 2.72 4.19 -6.24
C THR A 66 4.08 4.23 -6.93
N ARG A 67 5.16 4.01 -6.18
CA ARG A 67 6.50 3.81 -6.74
C ARG A 67 6.64 2.56 -7.61
N ALA A 68 5.78 1.55 -7.42
CA ALA A 68 5.69 0.37 -8.28
C ALA A 68 4.80 0.60 -9.52
N GLY A 69 4.37 1.84 -9.79
CA GLY A 69 3.45 2.16 -10.89
C GLY A 69 2.04 1.60 -10.66
N ARG A 70 1.60 1.54 -9.40
CA ARG A 70 0.29 0.99 -9.04
C ARG A 70 -0.57 1.93 -8.22
N THR A 71 -1.89 1.85 -8.46
CA THR A 71 -2.92 2.45 -7.62
C THR A 71 -3.36 1.45 -6.55
N ALA A 72 -3.83 1.93 -5.40
CA ALA A 72 -4.36 1.10 -4.33
C ALA A 72 -5.82 1.49 -4.04
N ALA A 73 -6.72 0.52 -4.14
CA ALA A 73 -8.13 0.63 -3.87
C ALA A 73 -8.52 -0.28 -2.68
N PRO A 74 -8.59 0.26 -1.45
CA PRO A 74 -8.94 -0.51 -0.26
C PRO A 74 -10.44 -0.77 -0.17
N ASN A 75 -10.80 -2.04 0.05
CA ASN A 75 -12.13 -2.47 0.47
C ASN A 75 -12.10 -2.81 1.97
N LEU A 76 -12.36 -1.79 2.79
CA LEU A 76 -12.32 -1.88 4.26
C LEU A 76 -13.32 -2.90 4.81
N SER A 77 -14.50 -3.05 4.18
CA SER A 77 -15.51 -4.02 4.59
C SER A 77 -15.06 -5.47 4.41
N ALA A 78 -14.24 -5.73 3.38
CA ALA A 78 -13.67 -7.05 3.11
C ALA A 78 -12.24 -7.20 3.65
N ALA A 79 -11.67 -6.17 4.29
CA ALA A 79 -10.29 -6.13 4.74
C ALA A 79 -9.25 -6.50 3.66
N ILE A 80 -9.51 -6.06 2.42
CA ILE A 80 -8.62 -6.26 1.25
C ILE A 80 -8.23 -4.95 0.60
N VAL A 81 -7.13 -4.98 -0.15
CA VAL A 81 -6.68 -3.90 -1.01
C VAL A 81 -6.42 -4.46 -2.39
N VAL A 82 -7.01 -3.80 -3.37
CA VAL A 82 -6.81 -4.09 -4.78
C VAL A 82 -5.74 -3.14 -5.28
N PHE A 83 -4.66 -3.69 -5.82
CA PHE A 83 -3.59 -2.94 -6.47
C PHE A 83 -3.71 -3.12 -7.97
N ASP A 84 -3.97 -2.03 -8.67
CA ASP A 84 -4.10 -2.02 -10.13
C ASP A 84 -2.96 -1.22 -10.76
N ARG A 85 -2.66 -1.44 -12.04
CA ARG A 85 -1.63 -0.64 -12.72
C ARG A 85 -2.15 0.79 -12.93
N ALA A 86 -1.29 1.77 -12.68
CA ALA A 86 -1.60 3.18 -12.86
C ALA A 86 -1.48 3.60 -14.33
#